data_AF-A0A7C5DMT6-F1
#
_entry.id   AF-A0A7C5DMT6-F1
#
_cell.length_a   1.000
_cell.length_b   1.000
_cell.length_c   1.000
_cell.angle_alpha   90.00
_cell.angle_beta   90.00
_cell.angle_gamma   90.00
#
_symmetry.space_group_name_H-M   'P 1'
#
loop_
_entity.id
_entity.type
_entity.pdbx_description
1 polymer ?
#
loop_
_entity_poly.entity_id
_entity_poly.type
_entity_poly.pdbx_seq_one_letter_code
_entity_poly.pdbx_strand_id
1 'polypeptide(L)'
;MTSQADGKGDSGNSTKEHAASKDHQKKAAVVVVVVCLVVVAAIFFVFNGDTLSVHSEVQSMPADEGHEQGLTPVPNSPPEILSLTPASDRIAPFDLCEIVCEAVDPDGDDLTYTWTASQGDIYGVSPWLAVQV
;
A
#
# COMPACT_ATOMS: atom_id res chain seq x y z
N MET A 1 1.25 62.65 61.27
CA MET A 1 2.03 62.09 60.16
C MET A 1 1.04 61.39 59.24
N THR A 2 0.52 62.04 58.18
CA THR A 2 0.89 61.86 56.74
C THR A 2 0.85 60.38 56.34
N SER A 3 0.24 59.86 55.27
CA SER A 3 -0.25 60.38 53.97
C SER A 3 -1.02 59.20 53.32
N GLN A 4 -2.16 59.36 52.62
CA GLN A 4 -2.28 59.36 51.14
C GLN A 4 -1.25 58.44 50.45
N ALA A 5 -1.59 57.52 49.53
CA ALA A 5 -2.34 57.73 48.29
C ALA A 5 -2.35 56.45 47.41
N ASP A 6 -3.35 56.36 46.54
CA ASP A 6 -3.33 55.94 45.12
C ASP A 6 -2.79 54.58 44.65
N GLY A 7 -3.51 53.95 43.71
CA GLY A 7 -2.93 52.88 42.88
C GLY A 7 -3.90 52.00 42.11
N LYS A 8 -4.57 52.57 41.12
CA LYS A 8 -5.36 51.91 40.07
C LYS A 8 -4.55 50.86 39.29
N GLY A 9 -5.15 49.71 39.01
CA GLY A 9 -4.60 48.67 38.13
C GLY A 9 -5.72 47.84 37.50
N ASP A 10 -6.31 48.41 36.45
CA ASP A 10 -7.06 47.67 35.44
C ASP A 10 -6.13 46.61 34.81
N SER A 11 -6.60 45.35 34.73
CA SER A 11 -6.00 44.38 33.81
C SER A 11 -7.14 43.70 33.08
N GLY A 12 -7.57 44.38 32.03
CA GLY A 12 -8.39 43.79 30.98
C GLY A 12 -7.72 42.58 30.35
N ASN A 13 -8.58 41.66 29.92
CA ASN A 13 -8.47 40.88 28.70
C ASN A 13 -7.17 40.09 28.44
N SER A 14 -7.21 38.80 28.76
CA SER A 14 -6.68 37.73 27.89
C SER A 14 -7.16 36.41 28.47
N THR A 15 -8.17 35.74 27.91
CA THR A 15 -7.92 34.90 26.75
C THR A 15 -9.26 34.48 26.16
N LYS A 16 -9.80 35.27 25.23
CA LYS A 16 -10.63 34.74 24.15
C LYS A 16 -9.72 34.02 23.15
N GLU A 17 -9.04 32.95 23.54
CA GLU A 17 -8.19 32.17 22.63
C GLU A 17 -8.44 30.66 22.67
N HIS A 18 -9.64 30.24 23.11
CA HIS A 18 -10.02 28.82 23.05
C HIS A 18 -11.23 28.53 22.15
N ALA A 19 -11.55 29.42 21.20
CA ALA A 19 -12.64 29.17 20.25
C ALA A 19 -12.20 28.93 18.79
N ALA A 20 -11.01 29.40 18.37
CA ALA A 20 -10.63 29.35 16.95
C ALA A 20 -9.92 28.04 16.52
N SER A 21 -9.38 27.25 17.46
CA SER A 21 -8.66 26.01 17.12
C SER A 21 -9.61 24.85 16.75
N LYS A 22 -10.77 24.77 17.40
CA LYS A 22 -11.71 23.64 17.21
C LYS A 22 -12.31 23.60 15.81
N ASP A 23 -12.58 24.75 15.19
CA ASP A 23 -13.23 24.78 13.88
C ASP A 23 -12.26 24.46 12.74
N HIS A 24 -10.99 24.86 12.83
CA HIS A 24 -9.97 24.48 11.86
C HIS A 24 -9.59 23.00 11.99
N GLN A 25 -9.58 22.46 13.21
CA GLN A 25 -9.32 21.05 13.46
C GLN A 25 -10.47 20.16 12.95
N LYS A 26 -11.73 20.58 13.13
CA LYS A 26 -12.89 19.89 12.55
C LYS A 26 -12.91 19.96 11.03
N LYS A 27 -12.65 21.14 10.45
CA LYS A 27 -12.55 21.31 8.99
C LYS A 27 -11.41 20.48 8.40
N ALA A 28 -10.24 20.46 9.04
CA ALA A 28 -9.11 19.64 8.63
C ALA A 28 -9.43 18.14 8.72
N ALA A 29 -10.06 17.69 9.81
CA ALA A 29 -10.49 16.30 9.95
C ALA A 29 -11.50 15.90 8.86
N VAL A 30 -12.46 16.77 8.54
CA VAL A 30 -13.43 16.54 7.47
C VAL A 30 -12.75 16.47 6.09
N VAL A 31 -11.82 17.38 5.81
CA VAL A 31 -11.06 17.38 4.55
C VAL A 31 -10.23 16.10 4.41
N VAL A 32 -9.54 15.67 5.46
CA VAL A 32 -8.74 14.43 5.45
C VAL A 32 -9.62 13.21 5.21
N VAL A 33 -10.78 13.12 5.87
CA VAL A 33 -11.74 12.02 5.66
C VAL A 33 -12.26 12.00 4.23
N VAL A 34 -12.62 13.16 3.66
CA VAL A 34 -13.09 13.25 2.28
C VAL A 34 -12.00 12.84 1.29
N VAL A 35 -10.76 13.30 1.50
CA VAL A 35 -9.62 12.90 0.65
C VAL A 35 -9.38 11.40 0.73
N CYS A 36 -9.38 10.81 1.93
CA CYS A 36 -9.24 9.37 2.10
C CYS A 36 -10.35 8.59 1.39
N LEU A 37 -11.62 9.02 1.50
CA LEU A 37 -12.75 8.37 0.83
C LEU A 37 -12.64 8.44 -0.69
N VAL A 38 -12.20 9.57 -1.25
CA VAL A 38 -12.00 9.74 -2.70
C VAL A 38 -10.88 8.84 -3.21
N VAL A 39 -9.76 8.75 -2.48
CA VAL A 39 -8.63 7.88 -2.84
C VAL A 39 -9.04 6.41 -2.80
N VAL A 40 -9.75 5.98 -1.76
CA VAL A 40 -10.26 4.60 -1.62
C VAL A 40 -11.24 4.26 -2.75
N ALA A 41 -12.13 5.19 -3.11
CA ALA A 41 -13.08 4.99 -4.22
C ALA A 41 -12.37 4.89 -5.58
N ALA A 42 -11.35 5.72 -5.84
CA ALA A 42 -10.57 5.67 -7.08
C ALA A 42 -9.83 4.33 -7.23
N ILE A 43 -9.21 3.87 -6.15
CA ILE A 43 -8.58 2.55 -6.04
C ILE A 43 -9.61 1.46 -6.38
N PHE A 44 -10.76 1.44 -5.70
CA PHE A 44 -11.81 0.44 -5.95
C PHE A 44 -12.30 0.44 -7.41
N PHE A 45 -12.47 1.61 -8.03
CA PHE A 45 -12.87 1.72 -9.44
C PHE A 45 -11.79 1.21 -10.42
N VAL A 46 -10.51 1.48 -10.13
CA VAL A 46 -9.39 0.96 -10.93
C VAL A 46 -9.30 -0.56 -10.83
N PHE A 47 -9.54 -1.13 -9.65
CA PHE A 47 -9.47 -2.58 -9.44
C PHE A 47 -10.70 -3.36 -9.92
N ASN A 48 -11.87 -2.72 -10.10
CA ASN A 48 -13.11 -3.38 -10.55
C ASN A 48 -13.49 -3.00 -11.99
N GLY A 49 -12.58 -2.42 -12.77
CA GLY A 49 -12.84 -1.78 -14.05
C GLY A 49 -12.67 -2.62 -15.32
N ASP A 50 -12.35 -3.91 -15.25
CA ASP A 50 -12.22 -4.73 -16.46
C ASP A 50 -13.58 -5.28 -16.91
N THR A 51 -14.24 -4.52 -17.78
CA THR A 51 -15.29 -5.04 -18.64
C THR A 51 -14.90 -4.76 -20.09
N LEU A 52 -14.40 -5.79 -20.78
CA LEU A 52 -14.42 -5.86 -22.24
C LEU A 52 -14.99 -7.24 -22.61
N SER A 53 -16.31 -7.30 -22.77
CA SER A 53 -17.00 -7.26 -24.07
C SER A 53 -16.82 -8.55 -24.87
N VAL A 54 -17.82 -9.42 -24.69
CA VAL A 54 -18.15 -10.59 -25.51
C VAL A 54 -18.08 -10.23 -27.00
N HIS A 55 -17.31 -11.01 -27.78
CA HIS A 55 -17.60 -11.20 -29.20
C HIS A 55 -18.07 -12.64 -29.38
N SER A 56 -19.38 -12.83 -29.28
CA SER A 56 -20.04 -13.98 -29.88
C SER A 56 -20.07 -13.74 -31.37
N GLU A 57 -19.24 -14.47 -32.12
CA GLU A 57 -19.45 -14.63 -33.55
C GLU A 57 -19.50 -16.12 -33.88
N VAL A 58 -20.71 -16.66 -33.90
CA VAL A 58 -20.99 -17.83 -34.75
C VAL A 58 -20.99 -17.28 -36.17
N GLN A 59 -19.85 -17.41 -36.86
CA GLN A 59 -19.80 -17.29 -38.31
C GLN A 59 -19.19 -18.55 -38.89
N SER A 60 -20.03 -19.23 -39.65
CA SER A 60 -19.80 -20.43 -40.44
C SER A 60 -18.46 -20.46 -41.18
N MET A 61 -17.82 -21.63 -41.14
CA MET A 61 -16.72 -22.06 -42.00
C MET A 61 -16.88 -21.56 -43.45
N PRO A 62 -15.77 -21.10 -44.04
CA PRO A 62 -15.38 -21.63 -45.34
C PRO A 62 -14.00 -22.27 -45.25
N ALA A 63 -13.84 -23.34 -46.02
CA ALA A 63 -12.62 -24.08 -46.16
C ALA A 63 -11.51 -23.24 -46.81
N ASP A 64 -10.29 -23.64 -46.46
CA ASP A 64 -9.09 -23.63 -47.30
C ASP A 64 -8.08 -22.50 -47.12
N GLU A 65 -6.82 -22.93 -47.23
CA GLU A 65 -5.57 -22.16 -47.37
C GLU A 65 -4.83 -21.73 -46.07
N GLY A 66 -4.16 -22.71 -45.46
CA GLY A 66 -2.72 -22.64 -45.13
C GLY A 66 -2.22 -21.65 -44.07
N HIS A 67 -2.03 -22.13 -42.84
CA HIS A 67 -0.84 -21.89 -41.99
C HIS A 67 -0.88 -22.84 -40.78
N GLU A 68 -0.63 -24.14 -41.00
CA GLU A 68 -0.32 -25.06 -39.91
C GLU A 68 1.12 -24.82 -39.45
N GLN A 69 1.32 -23.82 -38.59
CA GLN A 69 2.47 -23.88 -37.67
C GLN A 69 2.06 -24.81 -36.54
N GLY A 70 2.69 -25.98 -36.46
CA GLY A 70 2.43 -26.99 -35.46
C GLY A 70 2.45 -26.41 -34.05
N LEU A 71 1.27 -26.31 -33.44
CA LEU A 71 1.08 -25.91 -32.05
C LEU A 71 1.47 -27.07 -31.13
N THR A 72 2.76 -27.35 -31.00
CA THR A 72 3.21 -27.96 -29.74
C THR A 72 3.27 -26.83 -28.72
N PRO A 73 2.43 -26.83 -27.67
CA PRO A 73 2.54 -25.81 -26.62
C PRO A 73 3.96 -25.90 -26.04
N VAL A 74 4.65 -24.76 -25.97
CA VAL A 74 5.92 -24.70 -25.24
C VAL A 74 5.59 -25.08 -23.79
N PRO A 75 6.27 -26.09 -23.21
CA PRO A 75 6.04 -26.45 -21.80
C PRO A 75 6.41 -25.29 -20.88
N ASN A 76 5.56 -24.98 -19.89
CA ASN A 76 5.89 -23.98 -18.86
C ASN A 76 7.08 -24.44 -18.02
N SER A 77 7.95 -23.51 -17.70
CA SER A 77 9.05 -23.65 -16.76
C SER A 77 8.59 -23.21 -15.37
N PRO A 78 9.21 -23.73 -14.30
CA PRO A 78 8.98 -23.22 -12.95
C PRO A 78 9.75 -21.90 -12.73
N PRO A 79 9.33 -21.07 -11.76
CA PRO A 79 10.08 -19.89 -11.38
C PRO A 79 11.39 -20.24 -10.67
N GLU A 80 12.40 -19.39 -10.82
CA GLU A 80 13.74 -19.54 -10.28
C GLU A 80 14.04 -18.48 -9.21
N ILE A 81 14.57 -18.91 -8.05
CA ILE A 81 15.05 -18.00 -7.00
C ILE A 81 16.51 -17.68 -7.30
N LEU A 82 16.81 -16.40 -7.52
CA LEU A 82 18.14 -15.87 -7.79
C LEU A 82 18.91 -15.58 -6.49
N SER A 83 18.24 -14.98 -5.50
CA SER A 83 18.85 -14.66 -4.21
C SER A 83 17.84 -14.63 -3.08
N LEU A 84 18.29 -14.96 -1.87
CA LEU A 84 17.53 -14.84 -0.62
C LEU A 84 18.47 -14.31 0.47
N THR A 85 18.39 -13.01 0.74
CA THR A 85 19.41 -12.30 1.53
C THR A 85 18.76 -11.59 2.71
N PRO A 86 19.13 -11.95 3.96
CA PRO A 86 18.78 -11.16 5.13
C PRO A 86 19.72 -9.97 5.30
N ALA A 87 19.23 -8.87 5.86
CA ALA A 87 20.04 -7.70 6.19
C ALA A 87 21.03 -7.95 7.34
N SER A 88 20.73 -8.93 8.21
CA SER A 88 21.60 -9.35 9.31
C SER A 88 21.43 -10.84 9.60
N ASP A 89 22.52 -11.50 9.98
CA ASP A 89 22.53 -12.89 10.46
C ASP A 89 22.13 -13.02 11.94
N ARG A 90 22.07 -11.89 12.65
CA ARG A 90 21.72 -11.81 14.07
C ARG A 90 20.74 -10.68 14.31
N ILE A 91 19.70 -10.99 15.08
CA ILE A 91 18.61 -10.06 15.41
C ILE A 91 18.50 -10.02 16.93
N ALA A 92 18.48 -8.84 17.53
CA ALA A 92 18.21 -8.69 18.95
C ALA A 92 16.69 -8.84 19.20
N PRO A 93 16.26 -9.19 20.43
CA PRO A 93 14.84 -9.24 20.75
C PRO A 93 14.14 -7.92 20.42
N PHE A 94 13.00 -8.01 19.74
CA PHE A 94 12.16 -6.91 19.27
C PHE A 94 12.75 -6.05 18.14
N ASP A 95 13.91 -6.40 17.59
CA ASP A 95 14.43 -5.73 16.39
C ASP A 95 13.82 -6.29 15.11
N LEU A 96 13.79 -5.46 14.06
CA LEU A 96 13.36 -5.85 12.72
C LEU A 96 14.56 -6.22 11.85
N CYS A 97 14.45 -7.32 11.11
CA CYS A 97 15.41 -7.71 10.07
C CYS A 97 14.72 -7.81 8.73
N GLU A 98 15.22 -7.06 7.75
CA GLU A 98 14.74 -7.13 6.37
C GLU A 98 15.28 -8.40 5.68
N ILE A 99 14.43 -9.06 4.91
CA ILE A 99 14.77 -10.21 4.06
C ILE A 99 14.30 -9.91 2.65
N VAL A 100 15.23 -10.02 1.69
CA VAL A 100 14.99 -9.77 0.28
C VAL A 100 15.05 -11.09 -0.48
N CYS A 101 14.02 -11.38 -1.29
CA CYS A 101 14.02 -12.49 -2.24
C CYS A 101 13.95 -11.94 -3.66
N GLU A 102 14.90 -12.33 -4.49
CA GLU A 102 14.89 -12.06 -5.92
C GLU A 102 14.56 -13.35 -6.66
N ALA A 103 13.48 -13.37 -7.44
CA ALA A 103 13.10 -14.50 -8.26
C ALA A 103 12.63 -14.02 -9.65
N VAL A 104 12.73 -14.91 -10.63
CA VAL A 104 12.31 -14.68 -12.02
C VAL A 104 11.53 -15.88 -12.53
N ASP A 105 10.49 -15.64 -13.31
CA ASP A 105 9.84 -16.67 -14.10
C ASP A 105 10.39 -16.62 -15.54
N PRO A 106 11.01 -17.71 -16.06
CA PRO A 106 11.58 -17.72 -17.42
C PRO A 106 10.56 -17.50 -18.54
N ASP A 107 9.29 -17.84 -18.29
CA ASP A 107 8.19 -17.68 -19.24
C ASP A 107 7.49 -16.32 -19.08
N GLY A 108 7.84 -15.57 -18.04
CA GLY A 108 7.33 -14.23 -17.76
C GLY A 108 6.02 -14.23 -16.97
N ASP A 109 5.67 -15.35 -16.33
CA ASP A 109 4.48 -15.45 -15.49
C ASP A 109 4.63 -14.59 -14.22
N ASP A 110 3.49 -14.10 -13.70
CA ASP A 110 3.45 -13.34 -12.45
C ASP A 110 3.85 -14.20 -11.24
N LEU A 111 4.79 -13.68 -10.44
CA LEU A 111 5.30 -14.39 -9.26
C LEU A 111 4.46 -14.10 -8.01
N THR A 112 4.07 -15.18 -7.32
CA THR A 112 3.44 -15.10 -5.99
C THR A 112 4.42 -15.56 -4.91
N TYR A 113 4.59 -14.75 -3.86
CA TYR A 113 5.49 -15.04 -2.74
C TYR A 113 4.71 -15.40 -1.49
N THR A 114 5.14 -16.46 -0.79
CA THR A 114 4.59 -16.88 0.50
C THR A 114 5.72 -17.03 1.51
N TRP A 115 5.56 -16.43 2.68
CA TRP A 115 6.58 -16.39 3.72
C TRP A 115 6.10 -17.08 4.99
N THR A 116 6.99 -17.83 5.64
CA THR A 116 6.76 -18.43 6.96
C THR A 116 8.01 -18.29 7.82
N ALA A 117 7.83 -18.11 9.13
CA ALA A 117 8.92 -18.07 10.10
C ALA A 117 8.65 -19.10 11.19
N SER A 118 9.71 -19.78 11.64
CA SER A 118 9.61 -20.72 12.77
C SER A 118 9.47 -20.00 14.10
N GLN A 119 9.94 -18.76 14.20
CA GLN A 119 9.86 -17.88 15.36
C GLN A 119 9.77 -16.42 14.91
N GLY A 120 9.21 -15.58 15.77
CA GLY A 120 8.99 -14.17 15.47
C GLY A 120 7.76 -13.91 14.59
N ASP A 121 7.48 -12.64 14.38
CA ASP A 121 6.39 -12.14 13.57
C ASP A 121 6.92 -11.60 12.23
N ILE A 122 6.16 -11.87 11.16
CA ILE A 122 6.46 -11.41 9.80
C ILE A 122 5.63 -10.15 9.49
N TYR A 123 6.27 -9.12 8.95
CA TYR A 123 5.67 -7.87 8.51
C TYR A 123 6.07 -7.55 7.07
N GLY A 124 5.17 -6.99 6.27
CA GLY A 124 5.48 -6.48 4.91
C GLY A 124 4.65 -7.09 3.79
N VAL A 125 4.91 -6.63 2.56
CA VAL A 125 4.31 -7.11 1.32
C VAL A 125 5.41 -7.37 0.29
N SER A 126 5.27 -8.44 -0.47
CA SER A 126 6.24 -8.93 -1.47
C SER A 126 6.73 -7.83 -2.42
N PRO A 127 8.03 -7.72 -2.76
CA PRO A 127 9.15 -8.62 -2.43
C PRO A 127 9.96 -8.23 -1.18
N TRP A 128 9.48 -7.28 -0.36
CA TRP A 128 10.20 -6.77 0.82
C TRP A 128 9.52 -7.23 2.11
N LEU A 129 10.20 -8.08 2.89
CA LEU A 129 9.68 -8.58 4.17
C LEU A 129 10.58 -8.15 5.32
N ALA A 130 10.00 -7.82 6.47
CA ALA A 130 10.69 -7.65 7.74
C ALA A 130 10.23 -8.72 8.75
N VAL A 131 11.16 -9.26 9.53
CA VAL A 131 10.87 -10.22 10.62
C VAL A 131 11.27 -9.61 11.95
N GLN A 132 10.38 -9.68 12.96
CA GLN A 132 10.67 -9.28 14.35
C GLN A 132 10.71 -10.53 15.24
N VAL A 133 11.74 -10.66 16.09
CA VAL A 133 11.92 -11.81 16.99
C VAL A 133 11.52 -11.49 18.42
#